data_AF-A0A1T9K9T0-F1
#
_entry.id   AF-A0A1T9K9T0-F1
#
_cell.length_a   1.000
_cell.length_b   1.000
_cell.length_c   1.000
_cell.angle_alpha   90.00
_cell.angle_beta   90.00
_cell.angle_gamma   90.00
#
_symmetry.space_group_name_H-M   'P 1'
#
loop_
_entity.id
_entity.type
_entity.pdbx_description
1 polymer ?
#
loop_
_entity_poly.entity_id
_entity_poly.type
_entity_poly.pdbx_seq_one_letter_code
_entity_poly.pdbx_strand_id
1 'polypeptide(L)' 'MVFSGDPSRDRDFSCFYFRDRELIAADCVNRPRDFMFSKRAISQQLRVDRSELLAGSI' A
#
# COMPACT_ATOMS: atom_id res chain seq x y z
N MET A 1 4.44 -7.22 5.35
CA MET A 1 4.55 -6.58 4.02
C MET A 1 3.48 -7.17 3.12
N VAL A 2 2.88 -6.36 2.25
CA VAL A 2 1.86 -6.76 1.27
C VAL A 2 2.21 -6.10 -0.06
N PHE A 3 2.06 -6.82 -1.17
CA PHE A 3 2.22 -6.27 -2.52
C PHE A 3 0.86 -6.17 -3.22
N SER A 4 0.62 -5.03 -3.86
CA SER A 4 -0.44 -4.84 -4.86
C SER A 4 0.22 -4.75 -6.22
N GLY A 5 -0.08 -5.70 -7.11
CA GLY A 5 0.65 -5.89 -8.38
C GLY A 5 1.87 -6.81 -8.25
N ASP A 6 2.57 -6.99 -9.37
CA ASP A 6 3.75 -7.86 -9.47
C ASP A 6 5.03 -7.05 -9.78
N PRO A 7 5.90 -6.81 -8.78
CA PRO A 7 7.12 -6.03 -8.97
C PRO A 7 8.17 -6.72 -9.85
N SER A 8 8.01 -8.03 -10.14
CA SER A 8 8.94 -8.76 -11.00
C SER A 8 8.62 -8.64 -12.49
N ARG A 9 7.40 -8.21 -12.82
CA ARG A 9 6.89 -8.15 -14.20
C ARG A 9 6.67 -6.73 -14.67
N ASP A 10 6.15 -5.86 -13.80
CA ASP A 10 5.71 -4.53 -14.17
C ASP A 10 6.34 -3.45 -13.28
N ARG A 11 6.49 -2.25 -13.84
CA ARG A 11 6.87 -1.05 -13.06
C ARG A 11 5.63 -0.37 -12.48
N ASP A 12 4.59 -1.13 -12.16
CA ASP A 12 3.31 -0.62 -11.68
C ASP A 12 2.83 -1.46 -10.49
N PHE A 13 3.29 -1.10 -9.30
CA PHE A 13 3.03 -1.86 -8.09
C PHE A 13 3.15 -0.98 -6.84
N SER A 14 2.57 -1.46 -5.76
CA SER A 14 2.74 -0.87 -4.43
C SER A 14 3.18 -1.93 -3.42
N CYS A 15 4.08 -1.52 -2.52
CA CYS A 15 4.55 -2.33 -1.42
C CYS A 15 4.19 -1.66 -0.10
N PHE A 16 3.40 -2.34 0.74
CA PHE A 16 2.88 -1.81 1.99
C PHE A 16 3.56 -2.46 3.19
N TYR A 17 4.10 -1.64 4.09
CA TYR A 17 4.86 -2.06 5.26
C TYR A 17 4.03 -1.86 6.52
N PHE A 18 3.99 -2.89 7.36
CA PHE A 18 3.12 -2.92 8.54
C PHE A 18 3.92 -3.16 9.81
N ARG A 19 3.49 -2.50 10.88
CA ARG A 19 3.75 -2.91 12.27
C ARG A 19 2.43 -3.40 12.84
N ASP A 20 2.33 -4.69 13.11
CA ASP A 20 1.07 -5.36 13.45
C ASP A 20 -0.04 -5.12 12.40
N ARG A 21 -1.02 -4.27 12.74
CA ARG A 21 -2.16 -3.87 11.88
C ARG A 21 -2.11 -2.41 11.41
N GLU A 22 -1.03 -1.70 11.73
CA GLU A 22 -0.85 -0.30 11.34
C GLU A 22 0.09 -0.22 10.13
N LEU A 23 -0.35 0.54 9.12
CA LEU A 23 0.47 0.86 7.96
C LEU A 23 1.52 1.91 8.39
N ILE A 24 2.80 1.59 8.25
CA ILE A 24 3.90 2.46 8.69
C ILE A 24 4.69 3.08 7.54
N ALA A 25 4.66 2.46 6.36
CA ALA A 25 5.30 2.97 5.15
C ALA A 25 4.66 2.33 3.90
N ALA A 26 4.84 2.97 2.74
CA ALA A 26 4.48 2.39 1.45
C ALA A 26 5.40 2.89 0.34
N ASP A 27 5.88 1.98 -0.51
CA ASP A 27 6.53 2.31 -1.78
C ASP A 27 5.51 2.16 -2.89
N CYS A 28 5.21 3.25 -3.60
CA CYS A 28 4.17 3.28 -4.64
C CYS A 28 4.82 3.62 -5.98
N VAL A 29 5.10 2.60 -6.80
CA VAL A 29 5.79 2.76 -8.09
C VAL A 29 4.74 2.90 -9.19
N ASN A 30 4.67 4.09 -9.82
CA ASN A 30 3.65 4.46 -10.81
C ASN A 30 2.18 4.36 -10.32
N ARG A 31 1.98 4.32 -8.99
CA ARG A 31 0.67 4.24 -8.32
C ARG A 31 0.35 5.50 -7.51
N PRO A 32 0.00 6.64 -8.14
CA PRO A 32 -0.26 7.89 -7.42
C PRO A 32 -1.48 7.80 -6.48
N ARG A 33 -2.45 6.95 -6.80
CA ARG A 33 -3.64 6.70 -5.96
C ARG A 33 -3.25 6.03 -4.63
N ASP A 34 -2.50 4.94 -4.72
CA ASP A 34 -1.98 4.21 -3.55
C ASP A 34 -1.07 5.10 -2.70
N PHE A 35 -0.28 5.98 -3.32
CA PHE A 35 0.52 6.96 -2.58
C PHE A 35 -0.35 7.91 -1.75
N MET A 36 -1.40 8.47 -2.36
CA MET A 36 -2.31 9.39 -1.65
C MET A 36 -3.07 8.69 -0.53
N PHE A 37 -3.55 7.46 -0.77
CA PHE A 37 -4.14 6.63 0.26
C PHE A 37 -3.16 6.37 1.41
N SER A 38 -1.95 5.90 1.10
CA SER A 38 -0.94 5.54 2.09
C SER A 38 -0.51 6.74 2.92
N LYS A 39 -0.29 7.89 2.28
CA LYS A 39 0.03 9.15 2.96
C LYS A 39 -1.05 9.50 3.99
N ARG A 40 -2.33 9.42 3.61
CA ARG A 40 -3.44 9.68 4.55
C ARG A 40 -3.50 8.63 5.66
N ALA A 41 -3.43 7.35 5.32
CA ALA A 41 -3.54 6.25 6.27
C ALA A 41 -2.42 6.29 7.33
N ILE A 42 -1.18 6.54 6.90
CA ILE A 42 -0.02 6.69 7.79
C ILE A 42 -0.18 7.94 8.67
N SER A 43 -0.53 9.10 8.09
CA SER A 43 -0.71 10.35 8.86
C SER A 43 -1.83 10.28 9.89
N GLN A 44 -2.86 9.46 9.62
CA GLN A 44 -4.02 9.28 10.50
C GLN A 44 -3.92 8.02 11.38
N GLN A 45 -2.81 7.28 11.31
CA GLN A 45 -2.61 6.00 12.01
C GLN A 45 -3.79 5.03 11.85
N LEU A 46 -4.33 4.95 10.63
CA LEU A 46 -5.46 4.08 10.34
C LEU A 46 -5.04 2.62 10.41
N ARG A 47 -5.90 1.81 11.02
CA ARG A 47 -5.81 0.35 10.90
C ARG A 47 -6.33 -0.04 9.52
N VAL A 48 -5.45 -0.62 8.71
CA VAL A 48 -5.76 -1.04 7.34
C VAL A 48 -5.76 -2.56 7.30
N ASP A 49 -6.84 -3.15 6.79
CA ASP A 49 -6.87 -4.59 6.57
C ASP A 49 -5.97 -4.94 5.37
N ARG A 50 -5.13 -5.96 5.55
CA ARG A 50 -4.19 -6.40 4.51
C ARG A 50 -4.91 -6.91 3.26
N SER A 51 -6.12 -7.44 3.41
CA SER A 51 -6.93 -7.93 2.30
C SER A 51 -7.46 -6.82 1.40
N GLU A 52 -7.70 -5.63 1.96
CA GLU A 52 -8.16 -4.45 1.20
C GLU A 52 -7.09 -3.95 0.22
N LEU A 53 -5.81 -4.22 0.50
CA LEU A 53 -4.67 -3.79 -0.32
C LEU A 53 -4.29 -4.74 -1.45
N LEU A 54 -4.85 -5.95 -1.47
CA LEU A 54 -4.51 -6.97 -2.48
C LEU A 54 -5.31 -6.78 -3.78
N ALA A 55 -6.49 -6.16 -3.71
CA ALA A 55 -7.21 -5.71 -4.88
C ALA A 55 -6.65 -4.34 -5.26
N GLY A 56 -6.11 -4.18 -6.48
CA GLY A 56 -5.62 -2.90 -7.01
C GLY A 56 -6.74 -1.87 -7.25
N SER A 57 -7.64 -1.68 -6.28
CA SER A 57 -8.92 -0.97 -6.39
C SER A 57 -9.13 0.10 -5.32
N ILE A 58 -8.14 0.37 -4.46
CA ILE A 58 -8.19 1.55 -3.58
C ILE A 58 -7.78 2.80 -4.35
#